data_AF-A0A7C5FMM7-F1
#
_entry.id   AF-A0A7C5FMM7-F1
#
_cell.length_a   1.000
_cell.length_b   1.000
_cell.length_c   1.000
_cell.angle_alpha   90.00
_cell.angle_beta   90.00
_cell.angle_gamma   90.00
#
_symmetry.space_group_name_H-M   'P 1'
#
loop_
_entity.id
_entity.type
_entity.pdbx_description
1 polymer ?
#
loop_
_entity_poly.entity_id
_entity_poly.type
_entity_poly.pdbx_seq_one_letter_code
_entity_poly.pdbx_strand_id
1 'polypeptide(L)'
;MLVSSNPCDNVIALGSYWPGYADTDTQSRLVRFFKAISLDGRHNPYAMPVVNAYAEMVIRAALAYRPSAFVRVLASSETSPNRQRPLAILADIVCLQLGIPDFTHLFFRTEVRKPMSQLEILSGTGMLRRRIDYVMQDIFIREYSLGGSVLLVDDIYNLGATARVYSAALKNFCGVESVSAVYLAATRFNNGKDGWGYLSLDLDEFAHGARKTCIYPEIRLGLDDAWLAPRERVFHITPDCSAASAECRRSFRFLAEQNRLLCAACAAR
;
A
#
# COMPACT_ATOMS: atom_id res chain seq x y z
N MET A 1 -1.40 27.26 11.10
CA MET A 1 0.02 26.95 11.37
C MET A 1 0.61 26.29 10.14
N LEU A 2 1.58 26.91 9.49
CA LEU A 2 2.31 26.30 8.37
C LEU A 2 3.17 25.16 8.94
N VAL A 3 3.01 23.95 8.41
CA VAL A 3 3.81 22.76 8.75
C VAL A 3 5.21 22.94 8.15
N SER A 4 6.05 23.76 8.79
CA SER A 4 7.41 24.10 8.32
C SER A 4 8.44 23.02 8.67
N SER A 5 8.23 22.25 9.74
CA SER A 5 8.95 21.02 10.06
C SER A 5 8.09 19.79 9.72
N ASN A 6 8.71 18.69 9.27
CA ASN A 6 8.00 17.43 9.06
C ASN A 6 7.63 16.87 10.46
N PRO A 7 6.33 16.80 10.82
CA PRO A 7 5.91 16.37 12.15
C PRO A 7 5.91 14.83 12.30
N CYS A 8 6.10 14.10 11.20
CA CYS A 8 6.29 12.65 11.20
C CYS A 8 7.77 12.34 11.43
N ASP A 9 8.06 11.57 12.47
CA ASP A 9 9.43 11.34 12.95
C ASP A 9 10.18 10.34 12.08
N ASN A 10 9.47 9.30 11.58
CA ASN A 10 10.04 8.28 10.71
C ASN A 10 9.08 7.95 9.58
N VAL A 11 9.63 7.66 8.40
CA VAL A 11 8.86 7.18 7.25
C VAL A 11 9.57 6.00 6.62
N ILE A 12 8.86 4.89 6.45
CA ILE A 12 9.28 3.72 5.68
C ILE A 12 8.29 3.50 4.55
N ALA A 13 8.79 3.11 3.38
CA ALA A 13 7.99 2.53 2.31
C ALA A 13 8.48 1.10 2.01
N LEU A 14 7.55 0.16 1.86
CA LEU A 14 7.87 -1.26 1.68
C LEU A 14 8.24 -1.63 0.23
N GLY A 15 7.86 -0.81 -0.73
CA GLY A 15 8.12 -1.03 -2.15
C GLY A 15 7.92 0.23 -2.97
N SER A 16 7.81 0.07 -4.29
CA SER A 16 7.62 1.16 -5.25
C SER A 16 6.27 1.07 -5.96
N TYR A 17 5.69 2.23 -6.25
CA TYR A 17 4.51 2.38 -7.08
C TYR A 17 4.85 3.24 -8.30
N TRP A 18 4.57 2.73 -9.50
CA TRP A 18 4.87 3.37 -10.78
C TRP A 18 3.57 3.79 -11.49
N PRO A 19 3.22 5.09 -11.44
CA PRO A 19 2.12 5.63 -12.23
C PRO A 19 2.35 5.31 -13.72
N GLY A 20 1.36 4.69 -14.38
CA GLY A 20 1.44 4.35 -15.82
C GLY A 20 2.04 2.98 -16.16
N TYR A 21 2.73 2.31 -15.23
CA TYR A 21 3.24 0.93 -15.43
C TYR A 21 2.42 -0.10 -14.67
N ALA A 22 1.30 0.31 -14.11
CA ALA A 22 0.58 -0.49 -13.13
C ALA A 22 -0.16 -1.70 -13.72
N ASP A 23 -0.01 -1.97 -15.02
CA ASP A 23 -0.50 -3.19 -15.67
C ASP A 23 0.63 -4.23 -15.88
N THR A 24 1.89 -3.81 -15.69
CA THR A 24 3.10 -4.64 -15.91
C THR A 24 4.02 -4.69 -14.68
N ASP A 25 3.97 -3.69 -13.80
CA ASP A 25 4.74 -3.64 -12.56
C ASP A 25 4.01 -4.35 -11.42
N THR A 26 4.57 -5.47 -10.96
CA THR A 26 4.01 -6.33 -9.92
C THR A 26 3.69 -5.58 -8.63
N GLN A 27 4.59 -4.71 -8.16
CA GLN A 27 4.41 -3.98 -6.90
C GLN A 27 3.25 -2.99 -7.01
N SER A 28 3.17 -2.26 -8.13
CA SER A 28 2.05 -1.35 -8.41
C SER A 28 0.71 -2.07 -8.48
N ARG A 29 0.69 -3.29 -9.01
CA ARG A 29 -0.50 -4.15 -9.08
C ARG A 29 -0.92 -4.64 -7.70
N LEU A 30 0.03 -5.06 -6.86
CA LEU A 30 -0.23 -5.45 -5.48
C LEU A 30 -0.80 -4.29 -4.66
N VAL A 31 -0.22 -3.09 -4.72
CA VAL A 31 -0.74 -1.95 -3.95
C VAL A 31 -2.13 -1.51 -4.44
N ARG A 32 -2.45 -1.69 -5.72
CA ARG A 32 -3.80 -1.45 -6.25
C ARG A 32 -4.87 -2.33 -5.57
N PHE A 33 -4.52 -3.50 -5.03
CA PHE A 33 -5.48 -4.31 -4.25
C PHE A 33 -6.06 -3.51 -3.08
N PHE A 34 -5.25 -2.71 -2.41
CA PHE A 34 -5.68 -1.93 -1.24
C PHE A 34 -6.54 -0.71 -1.59
N LYS A 35 -6.61 -0.35 -2.88
CA LYS A 35 -7.45 0.75 -3.36
C LYS A 35 -8.89 0.32 -3.65
N ALA A 36 -9.13 -0.95 -3.97
CA ALA A 36 -10.46 -1.44 -4.31
C ALA A 36 -11.35 -1.58 -3.05
N ILE A 37 -12.63 -1.23 -3.19
CA ILE A 37 -13.67 -1.64 -2.24
C ILE A 37 -14.27 -2.92 -2.81
N SER A 38 -14.18 -4.04 -2.08
CA SER A 38 -14.82 -5.29 -2.48
C SER A 38 -16.33 -5.21 -2.20
N LEU A 39 -17.08 -4.41 -2.97
CA LEU A 39 -18.55 -4.35 -2.88
C LEU A 39 -19.23 -5.51 -3.60
N ASP A 40 -18.56 -6.10 -4.58
CA ASP A 40 -19.12 -7.24 -5.31
C ASP A 40 -18.75 -8.51 -4.55
N GLY A 41 -19.76 -9.30 -4.15
CA GLY A 41 -19.65 -10.54 -3.39
C GLY A 41 -18.77 -11.66 -4.01
N ARG A 42 -17.97 -11.36 -5.04
CA ARG A 42 -16.83 -12.15 -5.47
C ARG A 42 -15.63 -11.77 -4.61
N HIS A 43 -15.53 -12.38 -3.43
CA HIS A 43 -14.30 -12.31 -2.64
C HIS A 43 -13.13 -12.71 -3.54
N ASN A 44 -12.20 -11.78 -3.76
CA ASN A 44 -10.96 -12.12 -4.45
C ASN A 44 -10.20 -13.11 -3.54
N PRO A 45 -9.98 -14.36 -3.97
CA PRO A 45 -9.40 -15.40 -3.11
C PRO A 45 -7.98 -15.06 -2.64
N TYR A 46 -7.31 -14.14 -3.35
CA TYR A 46 -5.96 -13.66 -3.02
C TYR A 46 -5.95 -12.47 -2.05
N ALA A 47 -7.11 -11.89 -1.71
CA ALA A 47 -7.17 -10.70 -0.85
C ALA A 47 -6.56 -10.95 0.53
N MET A 48 -6.98 -12.02 1.23
CA MET A 48 -6.44 -12.35 2.55
C MET A 48 -4.94 -12.71 2.51
N PRO A 49 -4.46 -13.59 1.60
CA PRO A 49 -3.02 -13.83 1.46
C PRO A 49 -2.19 -12.56 1.23
N VAL A 50 -2.63 -11.68 0.33
CA VAL A 50 -1.94 -10.41 0.03
C VAL A 50 -1.93 -9.48 1.25
N VAL A 51 -3.08 -9.36 1.94
CA VAL A 51 -3.22 -8.53 3.14
C VAL A 51 -2.32 -9.05 4.27
N ASN A 52 -2.31 -10.36 4.53
CA ASN A 52 -1.46 -10.97 5.54
C ASN A 52 0.03 -10.74 5.26
N ALA A 53 0.46 -10.91 4.00
CA ALA A 53 1.85 -10.68 3.62
C ALA A 53 2.29 -9.23 3.90
N TYR A 54 1.50 -8.23 3.50
CA TYR A 54 1.79 -6.84 3.84
C TYR A 54 1.70 -6.56 5.34
N ALA A 55 0.76 -7.17 6.06
CA ALA A 55 0.65 -7.01 7.51
C ALA A 55 1.92 -7.49 8.22
N GLU A 56 2.46 -8.67 7.85
CA GLU A 56 3.73 -9.17 8.39
C GLU A 56 4.89 -8.20 8.12
N MET A 57 4.98 -7.63 6.91
CA MET A 57 6.00 -6.65 6.55
C MET A 57 5.86 -5.34 7.36
N VAL A 58 4.62 -4.86 7.52
CA VAL A 58 4.32 -3.68 8.35
C VAL A 58 4.69 -3.92 9.81
N ILE A 59 4.34 -5.08 10.37
CA ILE A 59 4.69 -5.48 11.73
C ILE A 59 6.20 -5.46 11.92
N ARG A 60 6.96 -6.13 11.03
CA ARG A 60 8.43 -6.14 11.08
C ARG A 60 9.02 -4.73 11.05
N ALA A 61 8.53 -3.88 10.16
CA ALA A 61 8.96 -2.47 10.09
C ALA A 61 8.61 -1.69 11.37
N ALA A 62 7.45 -1.96 11.97
CA ALA A 62 6.95 -1.27 13.15
C ALA A 62 7.66 -1.65 14.46
N LEU A 63 8.22 -2.86 14.55
CA LEU A 63 8.89 -3.33 15.78
C LEU A 63 10.03 -2.40 16.24
N ALA A 64 10.72 -1.75 15.30
CA ALA A 64 11.78 -0.79 15.62
C ALA A 64 11.26 0.46 16.35
N TYR A 65 9.98 0.80 16.16
CA TYR A 65 9.37 2.02 16.68
C TYR A 65 8.55 1.82 17.95
N ARG A 66 8.25 0.57 18.32
CA ARG A 66 7.45 0.20 19.50
C ARG A 66 6.18 1.07 19.64
N PRO A 67 5.29 1.09 18.63
CA PRO A 67 4.06 1.88 18.69
C PRO A 67 3.18 1.43 19.86
N SER A 68 2.48 2.37 20.49
CA SER A 68 1.43 2.11 21.48
C SER A 68 0.02 2.22 20.89
N ALA A 69 -0.11 2.73 19.67
CA ALA A 69 -1.37 2.91 18.98
C ALA A 69 -1.20 2.82 17.45
N PHE A 70 -2.27 2.44 16.76
CA PHE A 70 -2.33 2.36 15.31
C PHE A 70 -3.32 3.37 14.74
N VAL A 71 -2.97 3.99 13.62
CA VAL A 71 -3.89 4.79 12.80
C VAL A 71 -3.64 4.45 11.35
N ARG A 72 -4.68 4.10 10.58
CA ARG A 72 -4.59 4.14 9.12
C ARG A 72 -5.08 5.46 8.56
N VAL A 73 -4.54 5.83 7.42
CA VAL A 73 -5.06 6.94 6.63
C VAL A 73 -6.42 6.54 6.02
N LEU A 74 -7.32 7.53 5.93
CA LEU A 74 -8.57 7.39 5.18
C LEU A 74 -8.27 7.53 3.68
N ALA A 75 -8.66 6.54 2.88
CA ALA A 75 -8.59 6.64 1.43
C ALA A 75 -9.52 7.75 0.92
N SER A 76 -9.27 8.30 -0.28
CA SER A 76 -10.02 9.46 -0.77
C SER A 76 -11.52 9.23 -0.87
N SER A 77 -11.97 7.99 -1.06
CA SER A 77 -13.39 7.62 -1.10
C SER A 77 -14.00 7.29 0.28
N GLU A 78 -13.32 7.62 1.38
CA GLU A 78 -13.80 7.43 2.75
C GLU A 78 -14.08 8.78 3.43
N THR A 79 -15.28 8.87 4.02
CA THR A 79 -15.66 9.89 5.02
C THR A 79 -15.47 9.37 6.45
N SER A 80 -15.54 8.06 6.65
CA SER A 80 -15.23 7.38 7.90
C SER A 80 -14.49 6.07 7.59
N PRO A 81 -13.84 5.44 8.58
CA PRO A 81 -13.10 4.21 8.33
C PRO A 81 -14.04 3.09 7.85
N ASN A 82 -13.91 2.66 6.60
CA ASN A 82 -14.63 1.51 6.07
C ASN A 82 -13.87 0.22 6.37
N ARG A 83 -14.46 -0.64 7.23
CA ARG A 83 -13.92 -1.95 7.63
C ARG A 83 -13.86 -2.98 6.49
N GLN A 84 -14.58 -2.76 5.39
CA GLN A 84 -14.59 -3.67 4.24
C GLN A 84 -13.37 -3.48 3.31
N ARG A 85 -12.53 -2.46 3.53
CA ARG A 85 -11.35 -2.24 2.70
C ARG A 85 -10.21 -3.16 3.10
N PRO A 86 -9.39 -3.63 2.16
CA PRO A 86 -8.21 -4.44 2.48
C PRO A 86 -7.24 -3.74 3.45
N LEU A 87 -7.15 -2.40 3.41
CA LEU A 87 -6.31 -1.64 4.33
C LEU A 87 -6.86 -1.65 5.78
N ALA A 88 -8.17 -1.80 5.96
CA ALA A 88 -8.77 -1.95 7.28
C ALA A 88 -8.53 -3.37 7.84
N ILE A 89 -8.62 -4.39 6.99
CA ILE A 89 -8.28 -5.78 7.37
C ILE A 89 -6.79 -5.86 7.75
N LEU A 90 -5.91 -5.21 6.98
CA LEU A 90 -4.49 -5.08 7.32
C LEU A 90 -4.31 -4.43 8.71
N ALA A 91 -5.03 -3.33 8.97
CA ALA A 91 -4.99 -2.66 10.26
C ALA A 91 -5.38 -3.60 11.41
N ASP A 92 -6.47 -4.36 11.25
CA ASP A 92 -6.94 -5.32 12.26
C ASP A 92 -5.87 -6.38 12.58
N ILE A 93 -5.21 -6.93 11.55
CA ILE A 93 -4.14 -7.93 11.73
C ILE A 93 -2.92 -7.32 12.43
N VAL A 94 -2.49 -6.12 11.99
CA VAL A 94 -1.34 -5.42 12.60
C VAL A 94 -1.61 -5.10 14.07
N CYS A 95 -2.79 -4.58 14.38
CA CYS A 95 -3.21 -4.25 15.74
C CYS A 95 -3.23 -5.49 16.64
N LEU A 96 -3.82 -6.59 16.15
CA LEU A 96 -3.89 -7.86 16.87
C LEU A 96 -2.49 -8.42 17.17
N GLN A 97 -1.60 -8.44 16.18
CA GLN A 97 -0.27 -9.03 16.32
C GLN A 97 0.70 -8.17 17.15
N LEU A 98 0.58 -6.85 17.07
CA LEU A 98 1.38 -5.93 17.90
C LEU A 98 0.79 -5.73 19.30
N GLY A 99 -0.46 -6.16 19.54
CA GLY A 99 -1.15 -5.93 20.80
C GLY A 99 -1.48 -4.45 21.06
N ILE A 100 -1.77 -3.69 20.00
CA ILE A 100 -2.05 -2.25 20.07
C ILE A 100 -3.46 -1.92 19.58
N PRO A 101 -4.11 -0.89 20.15
CA PRO A 101 -5.44 -0.44 19.72
C PRO A 101 -5.43 0.33 18.38
N ASP A 102 -6.51 0.15 17.61
CA ASP A 102 -6.81 0.90 16.39
C ASP A 102 -7.61 2.19 16.68
N PHE A 103 -6.96 3.34 16.50
CA PHE A 103 -7.53 4.67 16.68
C PHE A 103 -7.89 5.38 15.37
N THR A 104 -8.00 4.65 14.26
CA THR A 104 -8.40 5.21 12.95
C THR A 104 -9.74 5.95 13.02
N HIS A 105 -10.66 5.50 13.89
CA HIS A 105 -11.97 6.10 14.10
C HIS A 105 -11.95 7.55 14.61
N LEU A 106 -10.80 8.06 15.08
CA LEU A 106 -10.65 9.46 15.44
C LEU A 106 -10.71 10.38 14.22
N PHE A 107 -10.37 9.87 13.03
CA PHE A 107 -10.38 10.64 11.79
C PHE A 107 -11.69 10.46 11.00
N PHE A 108 -12.19 11.55 10.45
CA PHE A 108 -13.35 11.56 9.55
C PHE A 108 -13.25 12.70 8.53
N ARG A 109 -14.09 12.63 7.50
CA ARG A 109 -14.28 13.70 6.51
C ARG A 109 -15.75 14.03 6.31
N THR A 110 -16.02 15.27 5.94
CA THR A 110 -17.38 15.72 5.56
C THR A 110 -17.82 15.11 4.23
N GLU A 111 -16.89 14.92 3.27
CA GLU A 111 -17.20 14.35 1.96
C GLU A 111 -16.08 13.46 1.39
N VAL A 112 -16.45 12.64 0.40
CA VAL A 112 -15.51 11.86 -0.41
C VAL A 112 -14.81 12.76 -1.42
N ARG A 113 -13.58 12.42 -1.78
CA ARG A 113 -12.74 13.20 -2.69
C ARG A 113 -12.33 12.40 -3.92
N LYS A 114 -12.16 13.10 -5.04
CA LYS A 114 -11.45 12.56 -6.20
C LYS A 114 -10.03 12.19 -5.79
N PRO A 115 -9.54 10.96 -6.07
CA PRO A 115 -8.17 10.57 -5.75
C PRO A 115 -7.14 11.58 -6.26
N MET A 116 -6.05 11.83 -5.51
CA MET A 116 -4.99 12.77 -5.93
C MET A 116 -4.42 12.45 -7.31
N SER A 117 -4.41 11.18 -7.71
CA SER A 117 -3.94 10.75 -9.04
C SER A 117 -4.82 11.24 -10.20
N GLN A 118 -6.04 11.73 -9.93
CA GLN A 118 -6.95 12.28 -10.93
C GLN A 118 -6.94 13.82 -10.96
N LEU A 119 -6.10 14.47 -10.14
CA LEU A 119 -6.02 15.92 -10.04
C LEU A 119 -4.66 16.39 -10.57
N GLU A 120 -4.64 16.83 -11.83
CA GLU A 120 -3.41 17.24 -12.53
C GLU A 120 -2.64 18.32 -11.76
N ILE A 121 -3.35 19.25 -11.13
CA ILE A 121 -2.76 20.33 -10.33
C ILE A 121 -1.92 19.85 -9.13
N LEU A 122 -2.08 18.58 -8.73
CA LEU A 122 -1.33 17.93 -7.64
C LEU A 122 -0.15 17.09 -8.15
N SER A 123 0.06 16.99 -9.46
CA SER A 123 1.12 16.18 -10.05
C SER A 123 2.48 16.89 -10.05
N GLY A 124 3.55 16.14 -9.78
CA GLY A 124 4.94 16.64 -9.84
C GLY A 124 5.57 16.93 -8.48
N THR A 125 6.90 16.98 -8.47
CA THR A 125 7.74 17.05 -7.27
C THR A 125 7.64 18.37 -6.50
N GLY A 126 7.23 19.46 -7.16
CA GLY A 126 7.03 20.78 -6.54
C GLY A 126 5.65 20.98 -5.88
N MET A 127 4.76 19.99 -5.90
CA MET A 127 3.35 20.16 -5.51
C MET A 127 3.06 19.86 -4.04
N LEU A 128 4.07 19.74 -3.18
CA LEU A 128 3.89 19.36 -1.78
C LEU A 128 2.89 20.26 -1.05
N ARG A 129 3.01 21.59 -1.17
CA ARG A 129 2.09 22.52 -0.50
C ARG A 129 0.64 22.29 -0.91
N ARG A 130 0.36 22.20 -2.22
CA ARG A 130 -0.98 21.93 -2.74
C ARG A 130 -1.52 20.57 -2.30
N ARG A 131 -0.65 19.57 -2.16
CA ARG A 131 -1.04 18.25 -1.62
C ARG A 131 -1.36 18.32 -0.14
N ILE A 132 -0.61 19.10 0.66
CA ILE A 132 -0.94 19.35 2.06
C ILE A 132 -2.31 20.02 2.14
N ASP A 133 -2.53 21.08 1.36
CA ASP A 133 -3.82 21.79 1.31
C ASP A 133 -4.95 20.81 0.93
N TYR A 134 -4.75 19.99 -0.10
CA TYR A 134 -5.70 18.94 -0.48
C TYR A 134 -5.95 17.92 0.64
N VAL A 135 -4.92 17.46 1.38
CA VAL A 135 -5.14 16.48 2.47
C VAL A 135 -5.93 17.13 3.60
N MET A 136 -5.61 18.38 3.95
CA MET A 136 -6.25 19.16 5.01
C MET A 136 -7.71 19.51 4.70
N GLN A 137 -8.09 19.57 3.42
CA GLN A 137 -9.49 19.76 3.04
C GLN A 137 -10.37 18.69 3.69
N ASP A 138 -11.33 19.16 4.46
CA ASP A 138 -12.44 18.36 4.98
C ASP A 138 -12.02 17.23 5.93
N ILE A 139 -10.77 17.19 6.39
CA ILE A 139 -10.32 16.21 7.38
C ILE A 139 -10.47 16.77 8.79
N PHE A 140 -11.10 15.97 9.64
CA PHE A 140 -11.32 16.28 11.04
C PHE A 140 -10.73 15.16 11.89
N ILE A 141 -10.30 15.52 13.09
CA ILE A 141 -9.88 14.60 14.12
C ILE A 141 -10.66 14.90 15.40
N ARG A 142 -11.14 13.85 16.08
CA ARG A 142 -11.69 13.97 17.42
C ARG A 142 -10.54 14.06 18.44
N GLU A 143 -10.54 15.08 19.28
CA GLU A 143 -9.59 15.20 20.39
C GLU A 143 -9.68 13.99 21.31
N TYR A 144 -8.52 13.43 21.64
CA TYR A 144 -8.43 12.24 22.49
C TYR A 144 -7.01 12.10 23.03
N SER A 145 -6.82 11.93 24.34
CA SER A 145 -5.49 11.78 24.92
C SER A 145 -4.91 10.38 24.64
N LEU A 146 -4.12 10.25 23.58
CA LEU A 146 -3.41 9.01 23.23
C LEU A 146 -2.07 8.88 23.95
N GLY A 147 -1.28 9.96 24.00
CA GLY A 147 0.11 9.89 24.46
C GLY A 147 0.99 9.00 23.56
N GLY A 148 2.23 8.75 24.00
CA GLY A 148 3.10 7.70 23.45
C GLY A 148 3.40 7.81 21.95
N SER A 149 3.49 6.66 21.28
CA SER A 149 3.93 6.53 19.89
C SER A 149 2.84 5.93 19.00
N VAL A 150 2.59 6.54 17.84
CA VAL A 150 1.61 6.05 16.86
C VAL A 150 2.29 5.49 15.63
N LEU A 151 1.85 4.29 15.22
CA LEU A 151 2.10 3.76 13.88
C LEU A 151 1.03 4.28 12.93
N LEU A 152 1.44 5.10 11.95
CA LEU A 152 0.58 5.57 10.87
C LEU A 152 0.76 4.67 9.64
N VAL A 153 -0.32 4.14 9.07
CA VAL A 153 -0.25 3.31 7.85
C VAL A 153 -1.06 3.91 6.70
N ASP A 154 -0.47 3.92 5.51
CA ASP A 154 -1.11 4.43 4.28
C ASP A 154 -0.70 3.57 3.07
N ASP A 155 -1.45 3.66 1.98
CA ASP A 155 -1.20 2.84 0.80
C ASP A 155 0.06 3.30 0.05
N ILE A 156 0.16 4.59 -0.23
CA ILE A 156 1.16 5.14 -1.15
C ILE A 156 1.78 6.42 -0.59
N TYR A 157 3.09 6.36 -0.34
CA TYR A 157 3.90 7.53 -0.10
C TYR A 157 4.09 8.32 -1.39
N ASN A 158 4.22 9.63 -1.28
CA ASN A 158 4.45 10.50 -2.42
C ASN A 158 5.40 11.64 -2.04
N LEU A 159 4.89 12.82 -1.71
CA LEU A 159 5.68 13.92 -1.14
C LEU A 159 5.53 14.02 0.40
N GLY A 160 4.93 13.00 1.02
CA GLY A 160 4.69 12.96 2.48
C GLY A 160 3.61 13.92 2.98
N ALA A 161 2.77 14.49 2.10
CA ALA A 161 1.68 15.37 2.49
C ALA A 161 0.73 14.72 3.52
N THR A 162 0.36 13.46 3.30
CA THR A 162 -0.53 12.73 4.21
C THR A 162 0.09 12.52 5.58
N ALA A 163 1.32 11.98 5.65
CA ALA A 163 2.04 11.78 6.91
C ALA A 163 2.15 13.09 7.68
N ARG A 164 2.46 14.20 7.01
CA ARG A 164 2.57 15.52 7.64
C ARG A 164 1.26 15.95 8.30
N VAL A 165 0.14 15.87 7.57
CA VAL A 165 -1.16 16.32 8.10
C VAL A 165 -1.64 15.42 9.23
N TYR A 166 -1.60 14.10 9.05
CA TYR A 166 -2.03 13.15 10.08
C TYR A 166 -1.15 13.22 11.32
N SER A 167 0.18 13.30 11.16
CA SER A 167 1.09 13.37 12.31
C SER A 167 0.94 14.69 13.06
N ALA A 168 0.79 15.83 12.36
CA ALA A 168 0.49 17.10 13.00
C ALA A 168 -0.82 17.03 13.80
N ALA A 169 -1.86 16.43 13.23
CA ALA A 169 -3.15 16.28 13.89
C ALA A 169 -3.03 15.42 15.16
N LEU A 170 -2.36 14.27 15.08
CA LEU A 170 -2.13 13.38 16.23
C LEU A 170 -1.32 14.05 17.35
N LYS A 171 -0.24 14.76 17.00
CA LYS A 171 0.59 15.45 18.00
C LYS A 171 -0.19 16.61 18.66
N ASN A 172 -0.88 17.42 17.86
CA ASN A 172 -1.54 18.62 18.36
C ASN A 172 -2.86 18.36 19.11
N PHE A 173 -3.67 17.39 18.66
CA PHE A 173 -5.01 17.14 19.20
C PHE A 173 -5.12 15.88 20.03
N CYS A 174 -4.11 14.99 19.97
CA CYS A 174 -4.10 13.75 20.73
C CYS A 174 -2.92 13.58 21.69
N GLY A 175 -2.03 14.57 21.79
CA GLY A 175 -0.88 14.53 22.68
C GLY A 175 0.12 13.41 22.37
N VAL A 176 0.13 12.92 21.12
CA VAL A 176 1.07 11.89 20.69
C VAL A 176 2.49 12.45 20.68
N GLU A 177 3.45 11.71 21.22
CA GLU A 177 4.86 12.14 21.33
C GLU A 177 5.62 11.88 20.02
N SER A 178 5.35 10.73 19.39
CA SER A 178 6.02 10.34 18.14
C SER A 178 5.07 9.64 17.16
N VAL A 179 5.28 9.87 15.87
CA VAL A 179 4.52 9.26 14.78
C VAL A 179 5.49 8.68 13.76
N SER A 180 5.46 7.36 13.61
CA SER A 180 6.21 6.65 12.58
C SER A 180 5.25 6.14 11.52
N ALA A 181 5.53 6.43 10.25
CA ALA A 181 4.65 6.07 9.14
C ALA A 181 5.23 4.92 8.31
N VAL A 182 4.39 3.93 8.01
CA VAL A 182 4.70 2.84 7.09
C VAL A 182 3.75 2.90 5.89
N TYR A 183 4.34 2.95 4.71
CA TYR A 183 3.63 2.99 3.44
C TYR A 183 3.80 1.67 2.69
N LEU A 184 2.73 1.16 2.08
CA LEU A 184 2.83 -0.08 1.28
C LEU A 184 3.73 0.10 0.05
N ALA A 185 3.75 1.31 -0.52
CA ALA A 185 4.74 1.69 -1.54
C ALA A 185 5.04 3.20 -1.56
N ALA A 186 6.16 3.59 -2.14
CA ALA A 186 6.45 4.96 -2.53
C ALA A 186 6.18 5.18 -4.01
N THR A 187 5.40 6.23 -4.34
CA THR A 187 5.22 6.67 -5.73
C THR A 187 6.55 7.12 -6.28
N ARG A 188 6.90 6.64 -7.47
CA ARG A 188 8.03 7.19 -8.23
C ARG A 188 7.52 8.21 -9.24
N PHE A 189 7.97 9.44 -9.10
CA PHE A 189 7.93 10.45 -10.14
C PHE A 189 9.25 10.48 -10.89
N ASN A 190 9.20 10.72 -12.20
CA ASN A 190 10.40 11.01 -13.00
C ASN A 190 11.52 9.95 -12.84
N ASN A 191 11.17 8.66 -12.91
CA ASN A 191 12.07 7.51 -12.70
C ASN A 191 12.74 7.46 -11.31
N GLY A 192 12.10 8.08 -10.32
CA GLY A 192 12.47 8.13 -8.90
C GLY A 192 13.65 9.02 -8.55
N LYS A 193 13.75 10.16 -9.26
CA LYS A 193 14.59 11.32 -8.90
C LYS A 193 13.98 12.15 -7.75
N ASP A 194 12.87 11.70 -7.17
CA ASP A 194 12.15 12.30 -6.04
C ASP A 194 12.70 11.88 -4.67
N GLY A 195 13.82 11.14 -4.64
CA GLY A 195 14.62 10.90 -3.44
C GLY A 195 14.45 9.52 -2.82
N TRP A 196 13.48 8.70 -3.25
CA TRP A 196 13.29 7.35 -2.72
C TRP A 196 14.05 6.26 -3.46
N GLY A 197 14.59 6.55 -4.66
CA GLY A 197 15.23 5.50 -5.45
C GLY A 197 14.24 4.39 -5.81
N TYR A 198 14.74 3.27 -6.34
CA TYR A 198 13.90 2.10 -6.61
C TYR A 198 13.90 1.25 -5.35
N LEU A 199 12.77 1.24 -4.65
CA LEU A 199 12.54 0.31 -3.55
C LEU A 199 11.97 -0.97 -4.12
N SER A 200 12.78 -2.03 -4.15
CA SER A 200 12.31 -3.35 -4.52
C SER A 200 11.59 -3.97 -3.33
N LEU A 201 10.29 -4.23 -3.46
CA LEU A 201 9.60 -5.15 -2.58
C LEU A 201 10.30 -6.52 -2.67
N ASP A 202 10.62 -7.12 -1.52
CA ASP A 202 11.09 -8.50 -1.47
C ASP A 202 9.93 -9.43 -1.84
N LEU A 203 9.90 -9.85 -3.10
CA LEU A 203 8.83 -10.70 -3.64
C LEU A 203 8.89 -12.13 -3.09
N ASP A 204 10.06 -12.60 -2.66
CA ASP A 204 10.21 -13.93 -2.05
C ASP A 204 9.64 -13.93 -0.64
N GLU A 205 9.98 -12.91 0.16
CA GLU A 205 9.41 -12.72 1.48
C GLU A 205 7.89 -12.51 1.41
N PHE A 206 7.42 -11.70 0.46
CA PHE A 206 6.00 -11.51 0.20
C PHE A 206 5.29 -12.83 -0.13
N ALA A 207 5.84 -13.61 -1.07
CA ALA A 207 5.25 -14.89 -1.48
C ALA A 207 5.21 -15.88 -0.31
N HIS A 208 6.28 -15.93 0.49
CA HIS A 208 6.35 -16.78 1.68
C HIS A 208 5.26 -16.42 2.70
N GLY A 209 5.12 -15.14 3.05
CA GLY A 209 4.06 -14.67 3.96
C GLY A 209 2.66 -14.95 3.42
N ALA A 210 2.42 -14.69 2.13
CA ALA A 210 1.13 -14.93 1.49
C ALA A 210 0.76 -16.43 1.51
N ARG A 211 1.72 -17.32 1.19
CA ARG A 211 1.49 -18.77 1.14
C ARG A 211 1.24 -19.39 2.52
N LYS A 212 1.88 -18.89 3.58
CA LYS A 212 1.68 -19.40 4.96
C LYS A 212 0.24 -19.33 5.43
N THR A 213 -0.50 -18.32 4.97
CA THR A 213 -1.89 -18.08 5.37
C THR A 213 -2.91 -18.69 4.41
N CYS A 214 -2.43 -19.39 3.37
CA CYS A 214 -3.24 -19.96 2.32
C CYS A 214 -3.36 -21.48 2.48
N ILE A 215 -4.57 -21.96 2.79
CA ILE A 215 -4.86 -23.39 2.96
C ILE A 215 -5.29 -24.09 1.64
N TYR A 216 -5.72 -23.32 0.65
CA TYR A 216 -6.27 -23.83 -0.61
C TYR A 216 -5.17 -23.97 -1.68
N PRO A 217 -4.93 -25.18 -2.22
CA PRO A 217 -3.85 -25.43 -3.19
C PRO A 217 -3.92 -24.55 -4.45
N GLU A 218 -5.11 -24.27 -4.96
CA GLU A 218 -5.34 -23.47 -6.16
C GLU A 218 -5.00 -21.99 -5.95
N ILE A 219 -5.27 -21.45 -4.76
CA ILE A 219 -4.87 -20.09 -4.38
C ILE A 219 -3.36 -20.04 -4.17
N ARG A 220 -2.77 -21.08 -3.58
CA ARG A 220 -1.32 -21.18 -3.39
C ARG A 220 -0.57 -21.18 -4.73
N LEU A 221 -1.10 -21.89 -5.73
CA LEU A 221 -0.56 -21.91 -7.10
C LEU A 221 -0.61 -20.52 -7.75
N GLY A 222 -1.68 -19.75 -7.50
CA GLY A 222 -1.75 -18.37 -7.99
C GLY A 222 -0.67 -17.46 -7.39
N LEU A 223 -0.18 -17.76 -6.18
CA LEU A 223 0.93 -17.05 -5.54
C LEU A 223 2.32 -17.49 -6.05
N ASP A 224 2.40 -18.40 -7.02
CA ASP A 224 3.66 -18.75 -7.67
C ASP A 224 4.12 -17.69 -8.65
N ASP A 225 5.41 -17.76 -8.96
CA ASP A 225 6.04 -16.81 -9.87
C ASP A 225 5.49 -16.96 -11.29
N ALA A 226 5.33 -15.81 -11.92
CA ALA A 226 5.08 -15.68 -13.35
C ALA A 226 6.03 -14.66 -13.94
N TRP A 227 6.36 -14.81 -15.21
CA TRP A 227 7.25 -13.92 -15.94
C TRP A 227 6.47 -13.23 -17.05
N LEU A 228 6.52 -11.89 -17.04
CA LEU A 228 5.70 -11.00 -17.87
C LEU A 228 6.59 -10.01 -18.62
N ALA A 229 6.47 -9.95 -19.95
CA ALA A 229 7.01 -8.83 -20.73
C ALA A 229 5.90 -7.79 -21.04
N PRO A 230 6.19 -6.49 -21.10
CA PRO A 230 5.17 -5.45 -21.29
C PRO A 230 4.30 -5.59 -22.55
N ARG A 231 4.87 -6.09 -23.66
CA ARG A 231 4.19 -6.20 -24.96
C ARG A 231 3.57 -7.57 -25.23
N GLU A 232 3.79 -8.54 -24.35
CA GLU A 232 3.27 -9.90 -24.51
C GLU A 232 1.86 -10.02 -23.93
N ARG A 233 0.96 -10.68 -24.66
CA ARG A 233 -0.38 -11.05 -24.19
C ARG A 233 -0.39 -12.37 -23.41
N VAL A 234 0.78 -12.94 -23.17
CA VAL A 234 0.96 -14.18 -22.44
C VAL A 234 1.78 -13.95 -21.17
N PHE A 235 1.77 -14.95 -20.29
CA PHE A 235 2.69 -15.08 -19.17
C PHE A 235 3.40 -16.44 -19.22
N HIS A 236 4.59 -16.48 -18.63
CA HIS A 236 5.41 -17.68 -18.54
C HIS A 236 5.50 -18.14 -17.08
N ILE A 237 5.58 -19.45 -16.84
CA ILE A 237 5.71 -20.03 -15.48
C ILE A 237 7.17 -20.29 -15.10
N THR A 238 8.10 -19.93 -15.97
CA THR A 238 9.53 -20.10 -15.78
C THR A 238 10.27 -18.98 -16.52
N PRO A 239 11.39 -18.46 -15.97
CA PRO A 239 12.15 -17.38 -16.61
C PRO A 239 12.85 -17.82 -17.89
N ASP A 240 13.11 -19.12 -18.05
CA ASP A 240 13.89 -19.72 -19.14
C ASP A 240 13.01 -20.25 -20.29
N CYS A 241 11.73 -19.86 -20.33
CA CYS A 241 10.85 -20.25 -21.42
C CYS A 241 11.43 -19.77 -22.76
N SER A 242 11.59 -20.67 -23.73
CA SER A 242 12.17 -20.34 -25.04
C SER A 242 11.34 -19.32 -25.84
N ALA A 243 10.06 -19.19 -25.50
CA ALA A 243 9.15 -18.20 -26.09
C ALA A 243 9.08 -16.88 -25.29
N ALA A 244 9.81 -16.75 -24.17
CA ALA A 244 9.83 -15.53 -23.37
C ALA A 244 10.78 -14.48 -23.95
N SER A 245 10.33 -13.23 -24.01
CA SER A 245 11.21 -12.09 -24.24
C SER A 245 12.22 -11.91 -23.12
N ALA A 246 13.42 -11.41 -23.47
CA ALA A 246 14.45 -10.98 -22.52
C ALA A 246 13.99 -9.85 -21.57
N GLU A 247 12.90 -9.14 -21.91
CA GLU A 247 12.32 -8.08 -21.07
C GLU A 247 11.37 -8.60 -19.98
N CYS A 248 11.22 -9.92 -19.85
CA CYS A 248 10.34 -10.50 -18.85
C CYS A 248 10.74 -10.09 -17.42
N ARG A 249 9.74 -9.71 -16.64
CA ARG A 249 9.88 -9.38 -15.22
C ARG A 249 9.04 -10.32 -14.38
N ARG A 250 9.54 -10.61 -13.18
CA ARG A 250 8.84 -11.44 -12.20
C ARG A 250 7.53 -10.78 -11.74
N SER A 251 6.50 -11.59 -11.64
CA SER A 251 5.16 -11.28 -11.14
C SER A 251 4.59 -12.49 -10.43
N PHE A 252 3.34 -12.38 -9.99
CA PHE A 252 2.58 -13.52 -9.48
C PHE A 252 1.60 -14.02 -10.51
N ARG A 253 1.41 -15.34 -10.57
CA ARG A 253 0.51 -15.99 -11.51
C ARG A 253 -0.92 -15.43 -11.45
N PHE A 254 -1.47 -15.24 -10.25
CA PHE A 254 -2.82 -14.70 -10.09
C PHE A 254 -2.98 -13.28 -10.65
N LEU A 255 -1.90 -12.50 -10.60
CA LEU A 255 -1.86 -11.20 -11.25
C LEU A 255 -1.81 -11.43 -12.76
N ALA A 256 -0.86 -12.22 -13.26
CA ALA A 256 -0.72 -12.50 -14.69
C ALA A 256 -2.04 -12.92 -15.36
N GLU A 257 -2.76 -13.87 -14.76
CA GLU A 257 -3.99 -14.48 -15.29
C GLU A 257 -5.16 -13.50 -15.44
N GLN A 258 -5.14 -12.34 -14.77
CA GLN A 258 -6.21 -11.33 -14.91
C GLN A 258 -6.34 -10.80 -16.33
N ASN A 259 -5.22 -10.67 -17.05
CA ASN A 259 -5.15 -9.96 -18.33
C ASN A 259 -4.36 -10.70 -19.41
N ARG A 260 -3.82 -11.90 -19.11
CA ARG A 260 -2.90 -12.63 -19.99
C ARG A 260 -3.20 -14.11 -19.96
N LEU A 261 -2.90 -14.78 -21.07
CA LEU A 261 -3.03 -16.23 -21.20
C LEU A 261 -1.73 -16.93 -20.82
N LEU A 262 -1.81 -18.17 -20.38
CA LEU A 262 -0.62 -19.00 -20.20
C LEU A 262 0.05 -19.23 -21.57
N CYS A 263 1.37 -19.05 -21.63
CA CYS A 263 2.15 -19.37 -22.83
C CYS A 263 1.96 -20.83 -23.23
N ALA A 264 1.70 -21.11 -24.52
CA ALA A 264 1.49 -22.47 -25.03
C ALA A 264 2.69 -23.40 -24.76
N ALA A 265 3.92 -22.88 -24.85
CA ALA A 265 5.13 -23.65 -24.55
C ALA A 265 5.24 -23.99 -23.05
N CYS A 266 4.75 -23.11 -22.16
CA CYS A 266 4.66 -23.38 -20.74
C CYS A 266 3.51 -24.35 -20.40
N ALA A 267 2.41 -24.29 -21.13
CA ALA A 267 1.25 -25.17 -20.93
C ALA A 267 1.49 -26.63 -21.37
N ALA A 268 2.45 -26.85 -22.26
CA ALA A 268 2.82 -28.17 -22.78
C ALA A 268 3.85 -28.92 -21.91
N ARG A 269 4.32 -28.30 -20.82
CA ARG A 269 5.21 -28.90 -19.82
C ARG A 269 4.40 -29.38 -18.62
#